data_AF-A0A2D0KFW3-F1
#
_entry.id   AF-A0A2D0KFW3-F1
#
_cell.length_a   1.000
_cell.length_b   1.000
_cell.length_c   1.000
_cell.angle_alpha   90.00
_cell.angle_beta   90.00
_cell.angle_gamma   90.00
#
_symmetry.space_group_name_H-M   'P 1'
#
loop_
_entity.id
_entity.type
_entity.pdbx_description
1 polymer ?
#
loop_
_entity_poly.entity_id
_entity_poly.type
_entity_poly.pdbx_seq_one_letter_code
_entity_poly.pdbx_strand_id
1 'polypeptide(L)'
;MRLTHDKKIRKSIIKLFTFKEQLSLIRYFSFERETTDGNFLAWIMKTSDDSFSSLRAMLICMFIVFIATIIQHPDALYYIIIVFLIFMLPLSILTFIFSNYRLAGCKLITCIKLSYFQIKIKTI
;
A
#
# COMPACT_ATOMS: atom_id res chain seq x y z
N MET A 1 6.97 18.82 -14.22
CA MET A 1 7.12 17.74 -13.22
C MET A 1 8.54 17.83 -12.67
N ARG A 2 8.73 18.37 -11.46
CA ARG A 2 10.06 18.37 -10.83
C ARG A 2 10.28 16.98 -10.23
N LEU A 3 10.93 16.08 -10.96
CA LEU A 3 11.68 15.01 -10.30
C LEU A 3 12.93 15.68 -9.76
N THR A 4 13.06 15.76 -8.44
CA THR A 4 14.30 16.16 -7.75
C THR A 4 15.52 15.48 -8.38
N HIS A 5 16.70 16.09 -8.27
CA HIS A 5 17.97 15.64 -8.86
C HIS A 5 18.49 14.28 -8.38
N ASP A 6 17.70 13.54 -7.59
CA ASP A 6 18.10 12.31 -6.95
C ASP A 6 18.05 11.12 -7.92
N LYS A 7 19.16 10.95 -8.66
CA LYS A 7 19.34 9.89 -9.66
C LYS A 7 19.03 8.50 -9.10
N LYS A 8 19.29 8.26 -7.80
CA LYS A 8 19.02 6.96 -7.14
C LYS A 8 17.53 6.66 -7.05
N ILE A 9 16.73 7.64 -6.68
CA ILE A 9 15.28 7.45 -6.53
C ILE A 9 14.61 7.29 -7.89
N ARG A 10 14.99 8.12 -8.87
CA ARG A 10 14.50 7.98 -10.25
C ARG A 10 14.82 6.61 -10.84
N LYS A 11 16.04 6.11 -10.65
CA LYS A 11 16.44 4.76 -11.09
C LYS A 11 15.63 3.66 -10.38
N SER A 12 15.29 3.86 -9.11
CA SER A 12 14.47 2.92 -8.34
C SER A 12 13.04 2.87 -8.83
N ILE A 13 12.42 4.01 -9.17
CA ILE A 13 11.08 4.07 -9.77
C ILE A 13 11.06 3.35 -11.12
N ILE A 14 12.02 3.66 -12.00
CA ILE A 14 12.11 3.06 -13.34
C ILE A 14 12.31 1.54 -13.27
N LYS A 15 13.11 1.06 -12.31
CA LYS A 15 13.39 -0.37 -12.15
C LYS A 15 12.22 -1.14 -11.53
N LEU A 16 11.45 -0.49 -10.65
CA LEU A 16 10.42 -1.16 -9.85
C LEU A 16 9.04 -1.16 -10.52
N PHE A 17 8.69 -0.05 -11.15
CA PHE A 17 7.40 0.13 -11.81
C PHE A 17 7.53 -0.12 -13.32
N THR A 18 6.60 -0.86 -13.88
CA THR A 18 6.47 -1.02 -15.34
C THR A 18 6.04 0.28 -15.98
N PHE A 19 6.24 0.43 -17.29
CA PHE A 19 5.85 1.64 -18.01
C PHE A 19 4.35 1.99 -17.84
N LYS A 20 3.47 0.99 -17.85
CA LYS A 20 2.03 1.17 -17.61
C LYS A 20 1.73 1.70 -16.20
N GLU A 21 2.45 1.19 -15.20
CA GLU A 21 2.32 1.65 -13.80
C GLU A 21 2.85 3.08 -13.64
N GLN A 22 3.98 3.39 -14.27
CA GLN A 22 4.53 4.75 -14.28
C GLN A 22 3.54 5.75 -14.90
N LEU A 23 2.92 5.40 -16.03
CA LEU A 23 1.94 6.27 -16.68
C LEU A 23 0.69 6.50 -15.81
N SER A 24 0.23 5.46 -15.11
CA SER A 24 -0.89 5.57 -14.17
C SER A 24 -0.55 6.45 -12.98
N LEU A 25 0.65 6.31 -12.40
CA LEU A 25 1.13 7.15 -11.31
C LEU A 25 1.24 8.62 -11.75
N ILE A 26 1.71 8.88 -12.97
CA ILE A 26 1.78 10.24 -13.54
C ILE A 26 0.40 10.83 -13.77
N ARG A 27 -0.56 10.05 -14.29
CA ARG A 27 -1.95 10.49 -14.47
C ARG A 27 -2.60 10.86 -13.13
N TYR A 28 -2.41 10.01 -12.13
CA TYR A 28 -2.93 10.27 -10.79
C TYR A 28 -2.27 11.50 -10.15
N PHE A 29 -0.94 11.62 -10.26
CA PHE A 29 -0.22 12.82 -9.84
C PHE A 29 -0.72 14.08 -10.55
N SER A 30 -1.06 14.00 -11.84
CA SER A 30 -1.61 15.14 -12.57
C SER A 30 -2.93 15.64 -11.98
N PHE A 31 -3.71 14.76 -11.35
CA PHE A 31 -4.95 15.11 -10.67
C PHE A 31 -4.69 15.75 -9.30
N GLU A 32 -3.68 15.28 -8.56
CA GLU A 32 -3.28 15.85 -7.26
C GLU A 32 -2.23 16.97 -7.36
N ARG A 33 -1.89 17.40 -8.58
CA ARG A 33 -0.80 18.36 -8.85
C ARG A 33 -0.98 19.69 -8.13
N GLU A 34 -2.22 20.17 -8.04
CA GLU A 34 -2.57 21.42 -7.35
C GLU A 34 -2.35 21.31 -5.83
N THR A 35 -2.51 20.12 -5.25
CA THR A 35 -2.31 19.87 -3.81
C THR A 35 -0.86 19.59 -3.42
N THR A 36 0.01 19.28 -4.39
CA THR A 36 1.41 18.86 -4.15
C THR A 36 2.45 19.76 -4.81
N ASP A 37 2.05 20.98 -5.21
CA ASP A 37 2.94 22.03 -5.69
C ASP A 37 3.84 21.59 -6.87
N GLY A 38 3.36 20.59 -7.64
CA GLY A 38 4.10 20.01 -8.77
C GLY A 38 5.30 19.13 -8.42
N ASN A 39 5.48 18.72 -7.15
CA ASN A 39 6.54 17.81 -6.72
C ASN A 39 6.09 16.34 -6.71
N PHE A 40 6.40 15.63 -7.79
CA PHE A 40 6.06 14.21 -7.94
C PHE A 40 6.72 13.31 -6.89
N LEU A 41 7.95 13.63 -6.48
CA LEU A 41 8.66 12.80 -5.52
C LEU A 41 8.01 12.90 -4.14
N ALA A 42 7.75 14.13 -3.67
CA ALA A 42 7.06 14.34 -2.41
C ALA A 42 5.69 13.67 -2.41
N TRP A 43 4.97 13.78 -3.53
CA TRP A 43 3.69 13.13 -3.73
C TRP A 43 3.76 11.60 -3.63
N ILE A 44 4.67 10.94 -4.38
CA ILE A 44 4.76 9.47 -4.39
C ILE A 44 5.23 8.92 -3.04
N MET A 45 6.12 9.64 -2.34
CA MET A 45 6.57 9.27 -1.00
C MET A 45 5.43 9.37 0.02
N LYS A 46 4.69 10.49 0.03
CA LYS A 46 3.53 10.68 0.91
C LYS A 46 2.46 9.63 0.65
N THR A 47 2.07 9.45 -0.61
CA THR A 47 1.05 8.47 -1.02
C THR A 47 1.45 7.05 -0.62
N SER A 48 2.75 6.73 -0.77
CA SER A 48 3.27 5.43 -0.37
C SER A 48 3.28 5.24 1.16
N ASP A 49 3.67 6.27 1.92
CA ASP A 49 3.63 6.24 3.39
C ASP A 49 2.20 6.11 3.92
N ASP A 50 1.26 6.87 3.37
CA ASP A 50 -0.15 6.84 3.78
C ASP A 50 -0.76 5.45 3.49
N SER A 51 -0.49 4.90 2.30
CA SER A 51 -0.92 3.55 1.92
C SER A 51 -0.31 2.48 2.83
N PHE A 52 0.98 2.57 3.13
CA PHE A 52 1.67 1.61 3.98
C PHE A 52 1.25 1.71 5.46
N SER A 53 0.99 2.92 5.94
CA SER A 53 0.47 3.17 7.29
C SER A 53 -0.94 2.60 7.45
N SER A 54 -1.82 2.85 6.48
CA SER A 54 -3.18 2.32 6.44
C SER A 54 -3.22 0.79 6.44
N LEU A 55 -2.41 0.15 5.58
CA LEU A 55 -2.26 -1.32 5.57
C LEU A 55 -1.82 -1.85 6.94
N ARG A 56 -0.81 -1.21 7.53
CA ARG A 56 -0.24 -1.64 8.81
C ARG A 56 -1.26 -1.54 9.94
N ALA A 57 -1.97 -0.41 10.02
CA ALA A 57 -3.01 -0.20 11.02
C ALA A 57 -4.13 -1.24 10.88
N MET A 58 -4.56 -1.53 9.65
CA MET A 58 -5.59 -2.54 9.38
C MET A 58 -5.17 -3.94 9.83
N LEU A 59 -3.94 -4.36 9.51
CA LEU A 59 -3.41 -5.66 9.92
C LEU A 59 -3.30 -5.75 11.46
N ILE A 60 -2.79 -4.70 12.12
CA ILE A 60 -2.68 -4.66 13.58
C ILE A 60 -4.08 -4.80 14.21
N CYS A 61 -5.06 -4.00 13.78
CA CYS A 61 -6.43 -4.08 14.28
C CYS A 61 -7.01 -5.49 14.10
N MET A 62 -6.78 -6.11 12.94
CA MET A 62 -7.26 -7.45 12.67
C MET A 62 -6.62 -8.50 13.60
N PHE A 63 -5.31 -8.44 13.82
CA PHE A 63 -4.62 -9.35 14.73
C PHE A 63 -5.08 -9.19 16.17
N ILE A 64 -5.38 -7.97 16.61
CA ILE A 64 -5.96 -7.71 17.94
C ILE A 64 -7.31 -8.43 18.07
N VAL A 65 -8.20 -8.27 17.08
CA VAL A 65 -9.50 -8.95 17.07
C VAL A 65 -9.32 -10.47 17.06
N PHE A 66 -8.38 -11.00 16.28
CA PHE A 66 -8.09 -12.43 16.23
C PHE A 66 -7.66 -13.00 17.58
N ILE A 67 -6.72 -12.34 18.25
CA ILE A 67 -6.23 -12.74 19.57
C ILE A 67 -7.37 -12.66 20.60
N ALA A 68 -8.17 -11.59 20.58
CA ALA A 68 -9.32 -11.45 21.47
C ALA A 68 -10.34 -12.59 21.28
N THR A 69 -10.63 -12.98 20.05
CA THR A 69 -11.55 -14.09 19.74
C THR A 69 -11.00 -15.43 20.23
N ILE A 70 -9.69 -15.68 20.10
CA ILE A 70 -9.05 -16.89 20.64
C ILE A 70 -9.18 -16.95 22.17
N ILE A 71 -8.96 -15.84 22.86
CA ILE A 71 -9.07 -15.77 24.34
C ILE A 71 -10.52 -16.02 24.79
N GLN A 72 -11.50 -15.49 24.06
CA GLN A 72 -12.93 -15.65 24.40
C GLN A 72 -13.45 -17.07 24.14
N HIS A 73 -12.96 -17.73 23.10
CA HIS A 73 -13.45 -19.03 22.66
C HIS A 73 -12.30 -20.02 22.39
N PRO A 74 -11.58 -20.46 23.44
CA PRO A 74 -10.43 -21.35 23.29
C PRO A 74 -10.80 -22.71 22.70
N ASP A 75 -12.00 -23.21 23.00
CA ASP A 75 -12.49 -24.52 22.52
C ASP A 75 -12.75 -24.54 20.99
N ALA A 76 -12.91 -23.37 20.38
CA ALA A 76 -13.20 -23.21 18.95
C ALA A 76 -11.95 -22.81 18.13
N LEU A 77 -10.74 -23.00 18.68
CA LEU A 77 -9.46 -22.59 18.07
C LEU A 77 -9.34 -22.96 16.59
N TYR A 78 -9.66 -24.20 16.22
CA TYR A 78 -9.57 -24.68 14.84
C TYR A 78 -10.48 -23.89 13.90
N TYR A 79 -11.72 -23.64 14.31
CA TYR A 79 -12.69 -22.89 13.53
C TYR A 79 -12.28 -21.42 13.39
N ILE A 80 -11.80 -20.81 14.49
CA ILE A 80 -11.31 -19.42 14.50
C ILE A 80 -10.13 -19.25 13.53
N ILE A 81 -9.18 -20.19 13.54
CA ILE A 81 -8.03 -20.16 12.62
C ILE A 81 -8.49 -20.27 11.17
N ILE A 82 -9.41 -21.19 10.86
CA ILE A 82 -9.95 -21.35 9.50
C ILE A 82 -10.66 -20.09 9.04
N VAL A 83 -11.58 -19.55 9.85
CA VAL A 83 -12.32 -18.33 9.50
C VAL A 83 -11.37 -17.16 9.30
N PHE A 84 -10.36 -17.04 10.16
CA PHE A 84 -9.38 -15.98 10.05
C PHE A 84 -8.55 -16.07 8.77
N LEU A 85 -8.00 -17.25 8.47
CA LEU A 85 -7.13 -17.46 7.31
C LEU A 85 -7.89 -17.44 5.98
N ILE A 86 -9.07 -18.04 5.91
CA ILE A 86 -9.81 -18.21 4.66
C ILE A 86 -10.69 -16.98 4.36
N PHE A 87 -11.24 -16.31 5.38
CA PHE A 87 -12.18 -15.21 5.15
C PHE A 87 -11.59 -13.86 5.53
N MET A 88 -11.23 -13.67 6.80
CA MET A 88 -10.84 -12.35 7.31
C MET A 88 -9.60 -11.81 6.60
N LEU A 89 -8.56 -12.62 6.47
CA LEU A 89 -7.30 -12.20 5.86
C LEU A 89 -7.47 -11.82 4.38
N PRO A 90 -8.10 -12.63 3.50
CA PRO A 90 -8.41 -12.21 2.13
C PRO A 90 -9.31 -10.98 2.04
N LEU A 91 -10.32 -10.86 2.92
CA LEU A 91 -11.19 -9.69 2.98
C LEU A 91 -10.42 -8.40 3.30
N SER A 92 -9.42 -8.45 4.19
CA SER A 92 -8.60 -7.27 4.46
C SER A 92 -7.72 -6.84 3.31
N ILE A 93 -7.15 -7.81 2.59
CA ILE A 93 -6.36 -7.53 1.39
C ILE A 93 -7.29 -6.91 0.34
N LEU A 94 -8.50 -7.44 0.17
CA LEU A 94 -9.48 -6.96 -0.80
C LEU A 94 -9.95 -5.54 -0.48
N THR A 95 -10.31 -5.26 0.78
CA THR A 95 -10.71 -3.91 1.24
C THR A 95 -9.57 -2.91 1.15
N PHE A 96 -8.32 -3.34 1.37
CA PHE A 96 -7.14 -2.52 1.10
C PHE A 96 -7.02 -2.16 -0.40
N ILE A 97 -7.27 -3.10 -1.31
CA ILE A 97 -7.29 -2.81 -2.76
C ILE A 97 -8.42 -1.83 -3.11
N PHE A 98 -9.62 -2.03 -2.57
CA PHE A 98 -10.77 -1.17 -2.84
C PHE A 98 -10.63 0.23 -2.25
N SER A 99 -10.03 0.39 -1.08
CA SER A 99 -9.75 1.73 -0.53
C SER A 99 -8.71 2.48 -1.37
N ASN A 100 -7.75 1.75 -1.95
CA ASN A 100 -6.75 2.29 -2.87
C ASN A 100 -7.18 2.22 -4.34
N TYR A 101 -8.45 1.93 -4.64
CA TYR A 101 -8.97 1.85 -6.02
C TYR A 101 -8.81 3.18 -6.78
N ARG A 102 -8.71 4.33 -6.10
CA ARG A 102 -8.42 5.60 -6.77
C ARG A 102 -7.01 5.62 -7.41
N LEU A 103 -6.05 4.86 -6.88
CA LEU A 103 -4.78 4.55 -7.55
C LEU A 103 -4.95 3.49 -8.66
N ALA A 104 -6.09 2.80 -8.72
CA ALA A 104 -6.38 1.62 -9.55
C ALA A 104 -6.79 1.90 -11.01
N GLY A 105 -6.01 2.75 -11.68
CA GLY A 105 -5.49 2.29 -12.98
C GLY A 105 -4.47 1.15 -12.82
N CYS A 106 -3.98 0.95 -11.60
CA CYS A 106 -2.93 0.04 -11.22
C CYS A 106 -3.36 -1.11 -10.30
N LYS A 107 -2.88 -2.32 -10.60
CA LYS A 107 -3.18 -3.58 -9.91
C LYS A 107 -2.65 -3.57 -8.45
N LEU A 108 -3.10 -4.50 -7.61
CA LEU A 108 -2.54 -4.78 -6.26
C LEU A 108 -1.00 -4.80 -6.24
N ILE A 109 -0.39 -5.29 -7.33
CA ILE A 109 1.05 -5.29 -7.57
C ILE A 109 1.67 -3.90 -7.40
N THR A 110 1.01 -2.84 -7.85
CA THR A 110 1.52 -1.47 -7.77
C THR A 110 1.47 -0.93 -6.35
N CYS A 111 0.46 -1.30 -5.55
CA CYS A 111 0.41 -0.98 -4.13
C CYS A 111 1.53 -1.71 -3.36
N ILE A 112 1.75 -2.99 -3.65
CA ILE A 112 2.88 -3.76 -3.09
C ILE A 112 4.23 -3.11 -3.47
N LYS A 113 4.37 -2.70 -4.74
CA LYS A 113 5.58 -2.01 -5.22
C LYS A 113 5.76 -0.65 -4.58
N LEU A 114 4.71 0.11 -4.32
CA LEU A 114 4.79 1.36 -3.55
C LEU A 114 5.28 1.09 -2.12
N SER A 115 4.70 0.12 -1.43
CA SER A 115 5.18 -0.29 -0.10
C SER A 115 6.65 -0.73 -0.12
N TYR A 116 7.05 -1.53 -1.10
CA TYR A 116 8.45 -1.94 -1.28
C TYR A 116 9.38 -0.76 -1.61
N PHE A 117 8.93 0.17 -2.45
CA PHE A 117 9.64 1.41 -2.76
C PHE A 117 9.90 2.22 -1.50
N GLN A 118 8.93 2.29 -0.59
CA GLN A 118 9.07 3.05 0.66
C GLN A 118 10.04 2.41 1.64
N ILE A 119 9.98 1.07 1.77
CA ILE A 119 10.98 0.33 2.55
C ILE A 119 12.37 0.62 1.98
N LYS A 120 12.52 0.50 0.66
CA LYS A 120 13.81 0.69 -0.01
C LYS A 120 14.36 2.11 0.11
N ILE A 121 13.51 3.15 0.04
CA ILE A 121 13.95 4.53 0.26
C ILE A 121 14.40 4.75 1.70
N LYS A 122 13.68 4.22 2.68
CA LYS A 122 14.06 4.36 4.10
C LYS A 122 15.37 3.63 4.46
N THR A 123 15.80 2.66 3.64
CA THR A 123 17.07 1.93 3.82
C THR A 123 18.25 2.55 3.06
N ILE A 124 18.02 3.53 2.15
CA ILE A 124 19.07 4.19 1.34
C ILE A 124 19.48 5.51 1.97
#